data_AF-A0A944D7V5-F1
#
_entry.id   AF-A0A944D7V5-F1
#
_cell.length_a   1.000
_cell.length_b   1.000
_cell.length_c   1.000
_cell.angle_alpha   90.00
_cell.angle_beta   90.00
_cell.angle_gamma   90.00
#
_symmetry.space_group_name_H-M   'P 1'
#
loop_
_entity.id
_entity.type
_entity.pdbx_description
1 polymer ?
#
loop_
_entity_poly.entity_id
_entity_poly.type
_entity_poly.pdbx_seq_one_letter_code
_entity_poly.pdbx_strand_id
1 'polypeptide(L)'
;MRQHVSTTEINPHTARLIAAAQSVQLLLDNGDMFSGDEAGTDRAVKALDELQAASTLADQYQSAALLSPFERYRNEILGCHSTAYRLQALVLHLWNNDDWPVKLANLMASADERYERIAIELIASYGHNGENDPHFMALGRLLAEERMAELAETTEQVFGRLGEQG
;
A
#
# COMPACT_ATOMS: atom_id res chain seq x y z
N MET A 1 -25.33 -22.81 -19.68
CA MET A 1 -24.63 -22.23 -18.51
C MET A 1 -23.19 -21.98 -18.93
N ARG A 2 -22.86 -20.77 -19.41
CA ARG A 2 -21.49 -20.43 -19.84
C ARG A 2 -20.73 -19.99 -18.59
N GLN A 3 -19.64 -20.70 -18.28
CA GLN A 3 -18.72 -20.28 -17.23
C GLN A 3 -18.06 -18.98 -17.69
N HIS A 4 -18.24 -17.91 -16.92
CA HIS A 4 -17.43 -16.71 -17.03
C HIS A 4 -16.00 -17.11 -16.64
N VAL A 5 -15.12 -17.23 -17.64
CA VAL A 5 -13.69 -17.25 -17.41
C VAL A 5 -13.33 -15.82 -17.00
N SER A 6 -13.15 -15.61 -15.69
CA SER A 6 -12.54 -14.38 -15.20
C SER A 6 -11.13 -14.31 -15.78
N THR A 7 -10.94 -13.45 -16.77
CA THR A 7 -9.62 -13.06 -17.25
C THR A 7 -8.92 -12.41 -16.06
N THR A 8 -8.07 -13.14 -15.36
CA THR A 8 -7.19 -12.56 -14.35
C THR A 8 -6.34 -11.53 -15.08
N GLU A 9 -6.63 -10.25 -14.91
CA GLU A 9 -5.78 -9.17 -15.42
C GLU A 9 -4.38 -9.40 -14.85
N ILE A 10 -3.44 -9.76 -15.72
CA ILE A 10 -2.05 -9.99 -15.31
C ILE A 10 -1.53 -8.64 -14.82
N ASN A 11 -1.15 -8.60 -13.54
CA ASN A 11 -0.57 -7.41 -12.93
C ASN A 11 0.58 -6.86 -13.80
N PRO A 12 0.69 -5.53 -14.01
CA PRO A 12 1.71 -4.93 -14.88
C PRO A 12 3.15 -5.33 -14.50
N HIS A 13 3.44 -5.57 -13.22
CA HIS A 13 4.74 -6.06 -12.76
C HIS A 13 4.99 -7.52 -13.15
N THR A 14 3.98 -8.38 -13.00
CA THR A 14 4.03 -9.78 -13.46
C THR A 14 4.14 -9.84 -14.99
N ALA A 15 3.40 -8.99 -15.72
CA ALA A 15 3.50 -8.89 -17.17
C ALA A 15 4.91 -8.47 -17.61
N ARG A 16 5.52 -7.51 -16.91
CA ARG A 16 6.90 -7.07 -17.17
C ARG A 16 7.94 -8.15 -16.87
N LEU A 17 7.76 -8.93 -15.80
CA LEU A 17 8.59 -10.09 -15.51
C LEU A 17 8.50 -11.15 -16.62
N ILE A 18 7.29 -11.45 -17.08
CA ILE A 18 7.06 -12.39 -18.18
C ILE A 18 7.77 -11.91 -19.45
N ALA A 19 7.65 -10.63 -19.81
CA ALA A 19 8.29 -10.06 -20.99
C ALA A 19 9.84 -10.11 -20.92
N ALA A 20 10.41 -9.83 -19.74
CA ALA A 20 11.85 -9.93 -19.53
C ALA A 20 12.34 -11.39 -19.65
N ALA A 21 11.61 -12.35 -19.07
CA ALA A 21 11.91 -13.77 -19.19
C ALA A 21 11.82 -14.26 -20.64
N GLN A 22 10.83 -13.80 -21.40
CA GLN A 22 10.69 -14.10 -22.83
C GLN A 22 11.85 -13.55 -23.66
N SER A 23 12.37 -12.38 -23.30
CA SER A 23 13.53 -11.77 -23.99
C SER A 23 14.81 -12.59 -23.77
N VAL A 24 15.01 -13.09 -22.54
CA VAL A 24 16.10 -14.04 -22.21
C VAL A 24 15.94 -15.35 -22.99
N GLN A 25 14.73 -15.91 -23.06
CA GLN A 25 14.46 -17.13 -23.82
C GLN A 25 14.76 -16.96 -25.32
N LEU A 26 14.40 -15.83 -25.91
CA LEU A 26 14.68 -15.54 -27.33
C LEU A 26 16.19 -15.50 -27.62
N LEU A 27 16.98 -14.95 -26.69
CA LEU A 27 18.44 -14.92 -26.82
C LEU A 27 19.07 -16.32 -26.69
N LEU A 28 18.48 -17.21 -25.88
CA LEU A 28 18.88 -18.62 -25.81
C LEU A 28 18.56 -19.35 -27.11
N ASP A 29 17.35 -19.17 -27.63
CA ASP A 29 16.88 -19.84 -28.85
C ASP A 29 17.69 -19.43 -30.09
N ASN A 30 18.12 -18.16 -30.14
CA ASN A 30 18.95 -17.64 -31.23
C ASN A 30 20.46 -17.90 -31.05
N GLY A 31 20.88 -18.45 -29.90
CA GLY A 31 22.30 -18.64 -29.57
C GLY A 31 23.08 -17.36 -29.25
N ASP A 32 22.40 -16.22 -29.21
CA ASP A 32 22.97 -14.90 -28.92
C ASP A 32 23.45 -14.76 -27.47
N MET A 33 22.92 -15.57 -26.55
CA MET A 33 23.30 -15.52 -25.14
C MET A 33 24.76 -15.91 -24.89
N PHE A 34 25.36 -16.69 -25.80
CA PHE A 34 26.73 -17.18 -25.71
C PHE A 34 27.53 -16.94 -27.00
N SER A 35 27.11 -15.98 -27.83
CA SER A 35 27.69 -15.77 -29.16
C SER A 35 29.18 -15.39 -29.13
N GLY A 36 29.69 -14.94 -27.97
CA GLY A 36 31.09 -14.60 -27.75
C GLY A 36 31.54 -13.30 -28.40
N ASP A 37 30.68 -12.65 -29.17
CA ASP A 37 30.88 -11.29 -29.66
C ASP A 37 30.38 -10.25 -28.66
N GLU A 38 30.95 -9.03 -28.74
CA GLU A 38 30.68 -7.94 -27.81
C GLU A 38 29.20 -7.50 -27.83
N ALA A 39 28.56 -7.51 -29.00
CA ALA A 39 27.18 -7.10 -29.16
C ALA A 39 26.18 -8.14 -28.63
N GLY A 40 26.47 -9.44 -28.77
CA GLY A 40 25.71 -10.52 -28.13
C GLY A 40 25.87 -10.50 -26.62
N THR A 41 27.09 -10.26 -26.13
CA THR A 41 27.38 -10.13 -24.69
C THR A 41 26.63 -8.95 -24.06
N ASP A 42 26.63 -7.78 -24.71
CA ASP A 42 25.91 -6.59 -24.23
C ASP A 42 24.38 -6.83 -24.19
N ARG A 43 23.83 -7.47 -25.24
CA ARG A 43 22.41 -7.86 -25.28
C ARG A 43 22.05 -8.85 -24.17
N ALA A 44 22.91 -9.83 -23.90
CA ALA A 44 22.70 -10.81 -22.84
C ALA A 44 22.73 -10.18 -21.45
N VAL A 45 23.72 -9.31 -21.17
CA VAL A 45 23.83 -8.58 -19.90
C VAL A 45 22.60 -7.71 -19.68
N LYS A 46 22.19 -6.93 -20.69
CA LYS A 46 21.01 -6.07 -20.60
C LYS A 46 19.73 -6.86 -20.32
N ALA A 47 19.51 -7.98 -21.00
CA ALA A 47 18.34 -8.81 -20.79
C ALA A 47 18.31 -9.43 -19.38
N LEU A 48 19.48 -9.82 -18.84
CA LEU A 48 19.60 -10.34 -17.48
C LEU A 48 19.38 -9.25 -16.42
N ASP A 49 19.92 -8.04 -16.63
CA ASP A 49 19.66 -6.89 -15.75
C ASP A 49 18.18 -6.51 -15.73
N GLU A 50 17.52 -6.49 -16.90
CA GLU A 50 16.09 -6.23 -17.01
C GLU A 50 15.25 -7.32 -16.32
N LEU A 51 15.65 -8.59 -16.45
CA LEU A 51 15.01 -9.71 -15.75
C LEU A 51 15.18 -9.60 -14.24
N GLN A 52 16.37 -9.28 -13.75
CA GLN A 52 16.65 -9.11 -12.33
C GLN A 52 15.87 -7.93 -11.74
N ALA A 53 15.80 -6.80 -12.45
CA ALA A 53 15.01 -5.65 -12.04
C ALA A 53 13.51 -5.97 -12.02
N ALA A 54 13.00 -6.66 -13.05
CA ALA A 54 11.59 -7.05 -13.12
C ALA A 54 11.22 -8.08 -12.03
N SER A 55 12.11 -9.03 -11.74
CA SER A 55 11.95 -10.02 -10.67
C SER A 55 11.89 -9.34 -9.30
N THR A 56 12.81 -8.41 -9.04
CA THR A 56 12.82 -7.62 -7.80
C THR A 56 11.53 -6.83 -7.61
N LEU A 57 11.02 -6.20 -8.67
CA LEU A 57 9.76 -5.45 -8.63
C LEU A 57 8.55 -6.37 -8.43
N ALA A 58 8.52 -7.53 -9.10
CA ALA A 58 7.45 -8.50 -8.94
C ALA A 58 7.43 -9.09 -7.52
N ASP A 59 8.60 -9.38 -6.94
CA ASP A 59 8.73 -9.89 -5.58
C ASP A 59 8.31 -8.86 -4.54
N GLN A 60 8.71 -7.58 -4.71
CA GLN A 60 8.22 -6.48 -3.87
C GLN A 60 6.69 -6.34 -3.95
N TYR A 61 6.13 -6.44 -5.15
CA TYR A 61 4.69 -6.31 -5.34
C TYR A 61 3.93 -7.54 -4.82
N GLN A 62 4.46 -8.74 -4.98
CA GLN A 62 3.82 -9.97 -4.54
C GLN A 62 3.92 -10.14 -3.01
N SER A 63 5.07 -9.78 -2.43
CA SER A 63 5.22 -9.64 -0.98
C SER A 63 4.31 -8.55 -0.41
N ALA A 64 4.09 -7.47 -1.17
CA ALA A 64 3.09 -6.48 -0.85
C ALA A 64 1.65 -7.04 -0.98
N ALA A 65 1.36 -7.86 -1.97
CA ALA A 65 0.04 -8.44 -2.19
C ALA A 65 -0.39 -9.46 -1.11
N LEU A 66 0.55 -10.07 -0.38
CA LEU A 66 0.25 -11.07 0.65
C LEU A 66 -0.34 -10.48 1.94
N LEU A 67 -0.05 -9.20 2.23
CA LEU A 67 -0.54 -8.50 3.41
C LEU A 67 -1.22 -7.21 3.01
N SER A 68 -2.46 -7.04 3.50
CA SER A 68 -3.18 -5.77 3.41
C SER A 68 -2.26 -4.60 3.81
N PRO A 69 -2.24 -3.49 3.06
CA PRO A 69 -1.51 -2.29 3.46
C PRO A 69 -1.86 -1.79 4.87
N PHE A 70 -3.09 -2.04 5.34
CA PHE A 70 -3.52 -1.72 6.71
C PHE A 70 -2.80 -2.56 7.78
N GLU A 71 -2.40 -3.78 7.43
CA GLU A 71 -1.54 -4.63 8.29
C GLU A 71 -0.07 -4.26 8.12
N ARG A 72 0.39 -4.12 6.87
CA ARG A 72 1.81 -3.85 6.58
C ARG A 72 2.31 -2.58 7.26
N TYR A 73 1.50 -1.52 7.23
CA TYR A 73 1.83 -0.20 7.78
C TYR A 73 1.19 0.06 9.14
N ARG A 74 0.74 -0.99 9.85
CA ARG A 74 0.01 -0.86 11.12
C ARG A 74 0.78 -0.01 12.14
N ASN A 75 2.09 -0.21 12.24
CA ASN A 75 2.93 0.52 13.19
C ASN A 75 3.07 2.00 12.82
N GLU A 76 3.20 2.31 11.54
CA GLU A 76 3.24 3.69 11.04
C GLU A 76 1.90 4.41 11.21
N ILE A 77 0.79 3.70 11.08
CA ILE A 77 -0.55 4.25 11.30
C ILE A 77 -0.79 4.50 12.80
N LEU A 78 -0.40 3.57 13.67
CA LEU A 78 -0.59 3.69 15.13
C LEU A 78 0.47 4.55 15.83
N GLY A 79 1.35 5.22 15.08
CA GLY A 79 2.32 6.15 15.65
C GLY A 79 1.65 7.32 16.40
N CYS A 80 2.38 7.89 17.36
CA CYS A 80 1.90 8.99 18.20
C CYS A 80 2.37 10.38 17.74
N HIS A 81 2.67 10.55 16.45
CA HIS A 81 3.13 11.81 15.87
C HIS A 81 2.16 12.36 14.83
N SER A 82 2.33 13.65 14.47
CA SER A 82 1.41 14.40 13.61
C SER A 82 1.10 13.70 12.27
N THR A 83 2.11 13.11 11.61
CA THR A 83 1.91 12.39 10.34
C THR A 83 1.13 11.09 10.52
N ALA A 84 1.37 10.33 11.60
CA ALA A 84 0.61 9.13 11.91
C ALA A 84 -0.85 9.45 12.22
N TYR A 85 -1.13 10.52 12.97
CA TYR A 85 -2.50 10.98 13.21
C TYR A 85 -3.25 11.35 11.92
N ARG A 86 -2.55 11.84 10.89
CA ARG A 86 -3.17 12.09 9.58
C ARG A 86 -3.48 10.80 8.83
N LEU A 87 -2.63 9.78 8.95
CA LEU A 87 -2.94 8.44 8.43
C LEU A 87 -4.13 7.82 9.16
N GLN A 88 -4.24 7.98 10.48
CA GLN A 88 -5.41 7.51 11.24
C GLN A 88 -6.69 8.21 10.78
N ALA A 89 -6.65 9.53 10.59
CA ALA A 89 -7.78 10.29 10.06
C ALA A 89 -8.18 9.81 8.66
N LEU A 90 -7.20 9.45 7.81
CA LEU A 90 -7.46 8.84 6.52
C LEU A 90 -8.17 7.49 6.66
N VAL A 91 -7.69 6.60 7.54
CA VAL A 91 -8.31 5.29 7.78
C VAL A 91 -9.75 5.45 8.30
N LEU A 92 -9.99 6.36 9.24
CA LEU A 92 -11.33 6.63 9.78
C LEU A 92 -12.28 7.21 8.73
N HIS A 93 -11.78 8.11 7.88
CA HIS A 93 -12.57 8.66 6.78
C HIS A 93 -12.96 7.57 5.77
N LEU A 94 -12.03 6.66 5.43
CA LEU A 94 -12.33 5.50 4.58
C LEU A 94 -13.31 4.52 5.25
N TRP A 95 -13.27 4.41 6.59
CA TRP A 95 -14.19 3.59 7.39
C TRP A 95 -15.58 4.24 7.56
N ASN A 96 -15.88 5.25 6.73
CA ASN A 96 -17.16 5.94 6.68
C ASN A 96 -17.52 6.66 7.98
N ASN A 97 -16.51 7.18 8.68
CA ASN A 97 -16.70 8.04 9.83
C ASN A 97 -16.53 9.51 9.43
N ASP A 98 -17.65 10.14 9.08
CA ASP A 98 -17.72 11.56 8.68
C ASP A 98 -17.34 12.53 9.81
N ASP A 99 -17.30 12.06 11.06
CA ASP A 99 -16.90 12.88 12.22
C ASP A 99 -15.40 13.24 12.19
N TRP A 100 -14.60 12.57 11.36
CA TRP A 100 -13.15 12.75 11.29
C TRP A 100 -12.68 13.22 9.90
N PRO A 101 -12.69 14.54 9.64
CA PRO A 101 -12.30 15.07 8.34
C PRO A 101 -10.82 14.84 8.07
N VAL A 102 -10.51 14.16 6.97
CA VAL A 102 -9.13 14.01 6.50
C VAL A 102 -8.69 15.25 5.72
N LYS A 103 -7.54 15.82 6.08
CA LYS A 103 -6.90 16.89 5.29
C LYS A 103 -5.86 16.29 4.35
N LEU A 104 -6.32 15.66 3.27
CA LEU A 104 -5.45 15.02 2.27
C LEU A 104 -4.38 15.98 1.73
N ALA A 105 -4.74 17.24 1.47
CA ALA A 105 -3.78 18.25 1.03
C ALA A 105 -2.58 18.41 1.98
N ASN A 106 -2.81 18.34 3.29
CA ASN A 106 -1.72 18.42 4.27
C ASN A 106 -0.89 17.13 4.29
N LEU A 107 -1.53 15.97 4.18
CA LEU A 107 -0.85 14.68 4.11
C LEU A 107 0.06 14.60 2.87
N MET A 108 -0.38 15.16 1.74
CA MET A 108 0.34 15.13 0.45
C MET A 108 1.34 16.28 0.26
N ALA A 109 1.35 17.30 1.11
CA ALA A 109 2.23 18.47 0.96
C ALA A 109 3.29 18.60 2.06
N SER A 110 3.15 17.85 3.16
CA SER A 110 4.03 18.00 4.33
C SER A 110 4.41 16.68 5.00
N ALA A 111 4.13 15.56 4.36
CA ALA A 111 4.63 14.27 4.80
C ALA A 111 5.89 13.91 3.99
N ASP A 112 6.78 13.12 4.59
CA ASP A 112 7.90 12.56 3.83
C ASP A 112 7.39 11.57 2.80
N GLU A 113 8.14 11.36 1.71
CA GLU A 113 7.78 10.49 0.57
C GLU A 113 7.24 9.11 1.01
N ARG A 114 7.77 8.56 2.12
CA ARG A 114 7.32 7.30 2.71
C ARG A 114 5.84 7.35 3.12
N TYR A 115 5.41 8.39 3.82
CA TYR A 115 4.04 8.49 4.35
C TYR A 115 3.03 8.86 3.26
N GLU A 116 3.46 9.62 2.24
CA GLU A 116 2.65 9.84 1.03
C GLU A 116 2.39 8.52 0.30
N ARG A 117 3.42 7.69 0.15
CA ARG A 117 3.29 6.36 -0.45
C ARG A 117 2.33 5.47 0.34
N ILE A 118 2.46 5.44 1.67
CA ILE A 118 1.53 4.70 2.54
C ILE A 118 0.10 5.16 2.28
N ALA A 119 -0.16 6.46 2.29
CA ALA A 119 -1.50 7.01 2.06
C ALA A 119 -2.11 6.56 0.73
N ILE A 120 -1.32 6.61 -0.36
CA ILE A 120 -1.75 6.16 -1.69
C ILE A 120 -2.06 4.66 -1.68
N GLU A 121 -1.22 3.83 -1.04
CA GLU A 121 -1.45 2.39 -0.94
C GLU A 121 -2.71 2.04 -0.14
N LEU A 122 -2.99 2.77 0.96
CA LEU A 122 -4.23 2.59 1.73
C LEU A 122 -5.47 2.93 0.89
N ILE A 123 -5.46 4.07 0.18
CA ILE A 123 -6.56 4.50 -0.70
C ILE A 123 -6.77 3.50 -1.84
N ALA A 124 -5.69 3.04 -2.47
CA ALA A 124 -5.75 2.07 -3.55
C ALA A 124 -6.30 0.71 -3.06
N SER A 125 -5.85 0.23 -1.90
CA SER A 125 -6.35 -1.01 -1.30
C SER A 125 -7.84 -0.92 -0.97
N TYR A 126 -8.28 0.19 -0.36
CA TYR A 126 -9.70 0.40 -0.08
C TYR A 126 -10.53 0.51 -1.36
N GLY A 127 -10.04 1.20 -2.39
CA GLY A 127 -10.72 1.27 -3.69
C GLY A 127 -10.92 -0.09 -4.35
N HIS A 128 -10.01 -1.04 -4.12
CA HIS A 128 -10.09 -2.39 -4.67
C HIS A 128 -10.91 -3.35 -3.79
N ASN A 129 -10.65 -3.37 -2.49
CA ASN A 129 -11.19 -4.36 -1.55
C ASN A 129 -12.40 -3.84 -0.74
N GLY A 130 -12.48 -2.52 -0.53
CA GLY A 130 -13.47 -1.87 0.32
C GLY A 130 -13.50 -2.44 1.73
N GLU A 131 -14.70 -2.62 2.26
CA GLU A 131 -14.94 -3.24 3.57
C GLU A 131 -14.67 -4.75 3.61
N ASN A 132 -14.33 -5.38 2.47
CA ASN A 132 -13.98 -6.81 2.45
C ASN A 132 -12.56 -7.09 2.97
N ASP A 133 -11.74 -6.04 3.20
CA ASP A 133 -10.43 -6.19 3.82
C ASP A 133 -10.56 -6.32 5.35
N PRO A 134 -10.29 -7.50 5.94
CA PRO A 134 -10.46 -7.70 7.37
C PRO A 134 -9.47 -6.89 8.22
N HIS A 135 -8.27 -6.59 7.70
CA HIS A 135 -7.28 -5.78 8.41
C HIS A 135 -7.70 -4.31 8.46
N PHE A 136 -8.26 -3.81 7.35
CA PHE A 136 -8.89 -2.49 7.33
C PHE A 136 -10.02 -2.39 8.35
N MET A 137 -10.96 -3.33 8.34
CA MET A 137 -12.12 -3.31 9.25
C MET A 137 -11.71 -3.40 10.72
N ALA A 138 -10.70 -4.22 11.03
CA ALA A 138 -10.15 -4.30 12.38
C ALA A 138 -9.47 -3.00 12.81
N LEU A 139 -8.67 -2.39 11.92
CA LEU A 139 -7.94 -1.16 12.22
C LEU A 139 -8.87 0.06 12.36
N GLY A 140 -9.87 0.19 11.47
CA GLY A 140 -10.87 1.25 11.54
C GLY A 140 -11.67 1.22 12.84
N ARG A 141 -12.10 0.02 13.26
CA ARG A 141 -12.78 -0.18 14.54
C ARG A 141 -11.90 0.23 15.73
N LEU A 142 -10.66 -0.24 15.77
CA LEU A 142 -9.72 0.08 16.84
C LEU A 142 -9.51 1.60 16.96
N LEU A 143 -9.27 2.29 15.84
CA LEU A 143 -9.09 3.74 15.84
C LEU A 143 -10.36 4.48 16.26
N ALA A 144 -11.54 4.00 15.86
CA ALA A 144 -12.80 4.61 16.26
C ALA A 144 -13.03 4.48 17.78
N GLU A 145 -12.75 3.30 18.34
CA GLU A 145 -12.84 3.05 19.78
C GLU A 145 -11.86 3.93 20.57
N GLU A 146 -10.60 4.04 20.14
CA GLU A 146 -9.59 4.91 20.77
C GLU A 146 -10.01 6.38 20.74
N ARG A 147 -10.52 6.88 19.60
CA ARG A 147 -10.97 8.28 19.48
C ARG A 147 -12.21 8.60 20.31
N MET A 148 -13.14 7.66 20.41
CA MET A 148 -14.31 7.81 21.28
C MET A 148 -13.90 7.85 22.75
N ALA A 149 -12.92 7.05 23.17
CA ALA A 149 -12.37 7.07 24.52
C ALA A 149 -11.69 8.41 24.85
N GLU A 150 -10.84 8.92 23.94
CA GLU A 150 -10.19 10.24 24.11
C GLU A 150 -11.20 11.39 24.27
N LEU A 151 -12.29 11.37 23.51
CA LEU A 151 -13.36 12.37 23.61
C LEU A 151 -14.12 12.28 24.94
N ALA A 152 -14.39 11.07 25.42
CA ALA A 152 -15.06 10.84 26.70
C ALA A 152 -14.21 11.36 27.88
N GLU A 153 -12.91 11.03 27.91
CA GLU A 153 -11.98 11.51 28.94
C GLU A 153 -11.84 13.03 28.94
N THR A 154 -11.75 13.64 27.76
CA THR A 154 -11.67 15.11 27.63
C THR A 154 -12.92 15.78 28.16
N THR A 155 -14.09 15.20 27.89
CA THR A 155 -15.38 15.71 28.35
C THR A 155 -15.47 15.65 29.88
N GLU A 156 -15.12 14.53 30.49
CA GLU A 156 -15.13 14.37 31.96
C GLU A 156 -14.16 15.34 32.65
N GLN A 157 -12.96 15.56 32.10
CA GLN A 157 -11.98 16.51 32.67
C GLN A 157 -12.44 17.97 32.60
N VAL A 158 -13.13 18.36 31.53
CA VAL A 158 -13.68 19.72 31.38
C VAL A 158 -14.84 19.95 32.33
N PHE A 159 -15.77 19.00 32.44
CA PHE A 159 -16.90 19.11 33.36
C PHE A 159 -16.50 19.00 34.83
N GLY A 160 -15.49 18.19 35.17
CA GLY A 160 -14.95 18.10 36.52
C GLY A 160 -14.35 19.41 37.03
N ARG A 161 -13.66 20.17 36.16
CA ARG A 161 -13.09 21.48 36.54
C ARG A 161 -14.12 22.60 36.71
N LEU A 162 -15.29 22.47 36.08
CA LEU A 162 -16.38 23.46 36.19
C LEU A 162 -17.25 23.23 37.43
N GLY A 163 -17.27 22.02 37.99
CA GLY A 163 -18.00 21.69 39.21
C GLY A 163 -17.32 22.12 40.52
N GLU A 164 -16.02 22.48 40.49
CA GLU A 164 -15.28 22.92 41.68
C GLU A 164 -15.20 24.46 41.84
N GLN A 165 -15.91 25.22 40.99
CA GLN A 165 -15.97 26.69 41.05
C GLN A 165 -17.34 27.26 41.42
N GLY A 166 -18.30 26.42 41.84
CA GLY A 166 -19.64 26.83 42.31
C GLY A 166 -19.84 26.53 43.79
#